data_AF-A0A2V2PV14-F1
#
_entry.id   AF-A0A2V2PV14-F1
#
_cell.length_a   1.000
_cell.length_b   1.000
_cell.length_c   1.000
_cell.angle_alpha   90.00
_cell.angle_beta   90.00
_cell.angle_gamma   90.00
#
_symmetry.space_group_name_H-M   'P 1'
#
loop_
_entity.id
_entity.type
_entity.pdbx_description
1 polymer ?
#
loop_
_entity_poly.entity_id
_entity_poly.type
_entity_poly.pdbx_seq_one_letter_code
_entity_poly.pdbx_strand_id
1 'polypeptide(L)'
;LGSPERDGSAAGEPGRAGLLVTVDGPEVSVADRGPGVEPGRLPELIERFRSPGGGTGIGLSLVHRVALAHRGALTVRARPGGGAVFVLRLAPARSRRRRDSGRADGPAGG
;
A
#
# COMPACT_ATOMS: atom_id res chain seq x y z
N LEU A 1 -22.89 -41.20 -7.60
CA LEU A 1 -21.57 -41.02 -6.95
C LEU A 1 -20.82 -39.97 -7.77
N GLY A 2 -20.88 -38.71 -7.34
CA GLY A 2 -20.33 -37.57 -8.08
C GLY A 2 -18.82 -37.48 -7.93
N SER A 3 -18.14 -37.19 -9.04
CA SER A 3 -16.71 -36.89 -9.10
C SER A 3 -16.40 -35.61 -8.29
N PRO A 4 -15.32 -35.55 -7.52
CA PRO A 4 -14.87 -34.27 -6.96
C PRO A 4 -14.21 -33.43 -8.06
N GLU A 5 -14.82 -32.29 -8.37
CA GLU A 5 -14.21 -31.23 -9.17
C GLU A 5 -12.91 -30.76 -8.49
N ARG A 6 -11.81 -30.79 -9.24
CA ARG A 6 -10.51 -30.30 -8.78
C ARG A 6 -10.36 -28.83 -9.15
N ASP A 7 -10.80 -27.94 -8.27
CA ASP A 7 -10.37 -26.54 -8.29
C ASP A 7 -9.01 -26.42 -7.58
N GLY A 8 -7.98 -26.96 -8.25
CA GLY A 8 -6.59 -26.82 -7.86
C GLY A 8 -6.03 -25.50 -8.35
N SER A 9 -6.30 -24.40 -7.64
CA SER A 9 -5.48 -23.19 -7.77
C SER A 9 -4.06 -23.54 -7.34
N ALA A 10 -3.20 -23.85 -8.32
CA ALA A 10 -1.79 -24.07 -8.09
C ALA A 10 -1.22 -22.83 -7.39
N ALA A 11 -0.88 -22.98 -6.10
CA ALA A 11 -0.01 -22.05 -5.42
C ALA A 11 1.32 -22.09 -6.18
N GLY A 12 1.55 -21.10 -7.04
CA GLY A 12 2.82 -20.97 -7.75
C GLY A 12 3.95 -20.97 -6.73
N GLU A 13 5.02 -21.70 -7.05
CA GLU A 13 6.33 -21.59 -6.40
C GLU A 13 6.58 -20.12 -6.01
N PRO A 14 7.14 -19.82 -4.82
CA PRO A 14 7.51 -18.46 -4.43
C PRO A 14 8.71 -17.99 -5.26
N GLY A 15 8.49 -17.84 -6.57
CA GLY A 15 9.37 -17.14 -7.47
C GLY A 15 9.51 -15.73 -6.96
N ARG A 16 10.74 -15.20 -6.95
CA ARG A 16 11.02 -13.81 -6.60
C ARG A 16 10.12 -12.90 -7.44
N ALA A 17 8.99 -12.48 -6.88
CA ALA A 17 8.08 -11.56 -7.53
C ALA A 17 8.78 -10.21 -7.55
N GLY A 18 9.18 -9.76 -8.74
CA GLY A 18 9.77 -8.44 -8.91
C GLY A 18 8.74 -7.39 -8.54
N LEU A 19 9.03 -6.61 -7.49
CA LEU A 19 8.26 -5.45 -7.07
C LEU A 19 9.00 -4.18 -7.48
N LEU A 20 8.28 -3.24 -8.08
CA LEU A 20 8.76 -1.88 -8.28
C LEU A 20 8.05 -0.97 -7.28
N VAL A 21 8.84 -0.27 -6.46
CA VAL A 21 8.33 0.72 -5.51
C VAL A 21 8.81 2.10 -5.96
N THR A 22 7.88 3.04 -6.08
CA THR A 22 8.17 4.44 -6.43
C THR A 22 7.60 5.36 -5.37
N VAL A 23 8.36 6.39 -5.02
CA VAL A 23 7.92 7.44 -4.11
C VAL A 23 8.06 8.76 -4.84
N ASP A 24 6.95 9.49 -4.98
CA ASP A 24 6.90 10.80 -5.61
C ASP A 24 6.03 11.75 -4.80
N GLY A 25 6.66 12.70 -4.11
CA GLY A 25 5.99 13.61 -3.19
C GLY A 25 5.12 12.88 -2.15
N PRO A 26 3.79 13.09 -2.14
CA PRO A 26 2.87 12.44 -1.21
C PRO A 26 2.46 11.02 -1.63
N GLU A 27 2.95 10.50 -2.76
CA GLU A 27 2.51 9.25 -3.36
C GLU A 27 3.56 8.14 -3.20
N VAL A 28 3.09 6.95 -2.84
CA VAL A 28 3.85 5.70 -2.85
C VAL A 28 3.12 4.71 -3.75
N SER A 29 3.78 4.27 -4.80
CA SER A 29 3.28 3.27 -5.74
C SER A 29 4.02 1.95 -5.60
N VAL A 30 3.29 0.84 -5.55
CA VAL A 30 3.85 -0.53 -5.55
C VAL A 30 3.27 -1.28 -6.74
N ALA A 31 4.14 -1.73 -7.63
CA ALA A 31 3.78 -2.46 -8.85
C ALA A 31 4.34 -3.88 -8.82
N ASP A 32 3.47 -4.87 -9.00
CA ASP A 32 3.83 -6.28 -9.05
C ASP A 32 3.72 -6.87 -10.47
N ARG A 33 3.97 -8.18 -10.59
CA ARG A 33 3.77 -8.97 -11.82
C ARG A 33 2.86 -10.18 -11.57
N GLY A 34 1.95 -10.05 -10.63
CA GLY A 34 0.96 -11.09 -10.32
C GLY A 34 -0.12 -11.21 -11.38
N PRO A 35 -1.22 -11.93 -11.08
CA PRO A 35 -2.33 -12.13 -12.01
C PRO A 35 -3.10 -10.84 -12.36
N GLY A 36 -2.87 -9.76 -11.61
CA GLY A 36 -3.55 -8.49 -11.79
C GLY A 36 -4.81 -8.34 -10.94
N VAL A 37 -5.50 -7.21 -11.14
CA VAL A 37 -6.69 -6.82 -10.39
C VAL A 37 -7.69 -6.19 -11.36
N GLU A 38 -8.92 -6.72 -11.37
CA GLU A 38 -10.02 -6.13 -12.13
C GLU A 38 -10.41 -4.74 -11.60
N PRO A 39 -10.87 -3.82 -12.46
CA PRO A 39 -11.37 -2.52 -12.03
C PRO A 39 -12.44 -2.65 -10.93
N GLY A 40 -12.36 -1.79 -9.91
CA GLY A 40 -13.38 -1.74 -8.86
C GLY A 40 -13.25 -2.81 -7.76
N ARG A 41 -12.26 -3.71 -7.81
CA ARG A 41 -12.04 -4.76 -6.79
C ARG A 41 -11.48 -4.28 -5.46
N LEU A 42 -11.11 -3.00 -5.34
CA LEU A 42 -10.51 -2.47 -4.11
C LEU A 42 -11.33 -2.76 -2.84
N PRO A 43 -12.67 -2.60 -2.82
CA PRO A 43 -13.47 -2.88 -1.62
C PRO A 43 -13.34 -4.32 -1.13
N GLU A 44 -13.22 -5.29 -2.03
CA GLU A 44 -13.01 -6.70 -1.68
C GLU A 44 -11.57 -6.95 -1.19
N LEU A 45 -10.58 -6.30 -1.82
CA LEU A 45 -9.16 -6.50 -1.49
C LEU A 45 -8.77 -5.94 -0.12
N ILE A 46 -9.52 -4.95 0.40
CA ILE A 46 -9.30 -4.35 1.73
C ILE A 46 -10.07 -5.06 2.84
N GLU A 47 -10.89 -6.07 2.51
CA GLU A 47 -11.54 -6.90 3.52
C GLU A 47 -10.48 -7.63 4.35
N ARG A 48 -10.66 -7.62 5.67
CA ARG A 48 -9.75 -8.33 6.56
C ARG A 48 -9.88 -9.82 6.36
N PHE A 49 -8.77 -10.54 6.57
CA PHE A 49 -8.73 -12.00 6.58
C PHE A 49 -9.00 -12.67 5.22
N ARG A 50 -8.98 -11.90 4.12
CA ARG A 50 -8.99 -12.45 2.76
C ARG A 50 -7.61 -12.35 2.13
N SER A 51 -7.02 -13.49 1.80
CA SER A 51 -5.78 -13.58 1.03
C SER A 51 -5.79 -14.85 0.17
N PRO A 52 -5.83 -14.73 -1.16
CA PRO A 52 -5.75 -15.88 -2.06
C PRO A 52 -4.41 -16.63 -1.98
N GLY A 53 -3.36 -16.01 -1.43
CA GLY A 53 -1.98 -16.52 -1.41
C GLY A 53 -1.44 -16.94 -0.03
N GLY A 54 -2.32 -17.22 0.94
CA GLY A 54 -1.92 -17.76 2.25
C GLY A 54 -1.43 -16.76 3.30
N GLY A 55 -1.57 -15.45 3.05
CA GLY A 55 -1.30 -14.41 4.05
C GLY A 55 -2.49 -14.17 5.00
N THR A 56 -2.27 -13.41 6.08
CA THR A 56 -3.36 -13.09 7.05
C THR A 56 -4.47 -12.18 6.48
N GLY A 57 -4.30 -11.63 5.27
CA GLY A 57 -5.25 -10.68 4.68
C GLY A 57 -5.36 -9.36 5.45
N ILE A 58 -4.38 -9.01 6.29
CA ILE A 58 -4.42 -7.79 7.11
C ILE A 58 -3.80 -6.59 6.39
N GLY A 59 -2.79 -6.81 5.55
CA GLY A 59 -1.94 -5.76 4.99
C GLY A 59 -2.71 -4.62 4.33
N LEU A 60 -3.52 -4.91 3.31
CA LEU A 60 -4.21 -3.86 2.55
C LEU A 60 -5.31 -3.16 3.37
N SER A 61 -5.98 -3.90 4.26
CA SER A 61 -6.94 -3.32 5.21
C SER A 61 -6.29 -2.30 6.18
N LEU A 62 -5.02 -2.52 6.54
CA LEU A 62 -4.24 -1.62 7.37
C LEU A 62 -3.80 -0.40 6.56
N VAL A 63 -3.27 -0.61 5.35
CA VAL A 63 -2.87 0.48 4.45
C VAL A 63 -4.06 1.41 4.18
N HIS A 64 -5.24 0.88 3.89
CA HIS A 64 -6.45 1.68 3.68
C HIS A 64 -6.81 2.51 4.92
N ARG A 65 -6.77 1.93 6.12
CA ARG A 65 -7.00 2.66 7.38
C ARG A 65 -5.96 3.76 7.60
N VAL A 66 -4.69 3.48 7.34
CA VAL A 66 -3.61 4.47 7.43
C VAL A 66 -3.85 5.62 6.46
N ALA A 67 -4.23 5.33 5.21
CA ALA A 67 -4.56 6.35 4.22
C ALA A 67 -5.69 7.26 4.73
N LEU A 68 -6.82 6.68 5.16
CA LEU A 68 -7.96 7.45 5.66
C LEU A 68 -7.61 8.31 6.89
N ALA A 69 -6.87 7.76 7.84
CA ALA A 69 -6.42 8.49 9.04
C ALA A 69 -5.56 9.71 8.70
N HIS A 70 -4.82 9.66 7.59
CA HIS A 70 -3.97 10.73 7.10
C HIS A 70 -4.65 11.57 6.00
N ARG A 71 -5.98 11.48 5.84
CA ARG A 71 -6.76 12.18 4.81
C ARG A 71 -6.23 11.92 3.39
N GLY A 72 -5.66 10.73 3.21
CA GLY A 72 -5.15 10.20 1.97
C GLY A 72 -6.15 9.29 1.28
N ALA A 73 -5.66 8.58 0.28
CA ALA A 73 -6.42 7.60 -0.48
C ALA A 73 -5.53 6.41 -0.85
N LEU A 74 -6.15 5.23 -0.97
CA LEU A 74 -5.54 4.05 -1.58
C LEU A 74 -6.32 3.76 -2.87
N THR A 75 -5.62 3.53 -3.97
CA THR A 75 -6.22 3.08 -5.23
C THR A 75 -5.46 1.88 -5.79
N VAL A 76 -6.09 1.16 -6.70
CA VAL A 76 -5.49 0.04 -7.41
C VAL A 76 -5.93 0.07 -8.87
N ARG A 77 -5.02 -0.32 -9.76
CA ARG A 77 -5.29 -0.50 -11.18
C ARG A 77 -4.49 -1.67 -11.75
N ALA A 78 -4.95 -2.24 -12.86
CA ALA A 78 -4.17 -3.19 -13.63
C ALA A 78 -2.88 -2.54 -14.15
N ARG A 79 -1.81 -3.33 -14.23
CA ARG A 79 -0.52 -2.92 -14.78
C ARG A 79 -0.40 -3.42 -16.23
N PRO A 80 0.04 -2.57 -17.18
CA PRO A 80 0.38 -3.03 -18.52
C PRO A 80 1.43 -4.14 -18.48
N GLY A 81 1.17 -5.23 -19.22
CA GLY A 81 2.05 -6.40 -19.22
C GLY A 81 1.91 -7.32 -17.99
N GLY A 82 0.85 -7.15 -17.20
CA GLY A 82 0.51 -8.03 -16.07
C GLY A 82 0.86 -7.45 -14.70
N GLY A 83 0.10 -7.89 -13.70
CA GLY A 83 0.17 -7.44 -12.32
C GLY A 83 -0.75 -6.27 -11.99
N ALA A 84 -0.59 -5.74 -10.78
CA ALA A 84 -1.33 -4.59 -10.27
C ALA A 84 -0.39 -3.45 -9.90
N VAL A 85 -0.94 -2.24 -9.89
CA VAL A 85 -0.30 -1.05 -9.31
C VAL A 85 -1.19 -0.54 -8.18
N PHE A 86 -0.70 -0.65 -6.95
CA PHE A 86 -1.32 -0.06 -5.77
C PHE A 86 -0.70 1.31 -5.54
N VAL A 87 -1.55 2.31 -5.29
CA VAL A 87 -1.12 3.70 -5.11
C VAL A 87 -1.68 4.23 -3.80
N LEU A 88 -0.78 4.50 -2.86
CA LEU A 88 -1.08 5.20 -1.61
C LEU A 88 -0.73 6.68 -1.78
N ARG A 89 -1.72 7.56 -1.61
CA ARG A 89 -1.51 9.01 -1.57
C ARG A 89 -1.84 9.54 -0.19
N LEU A 90 -0.96 10.30 0.41
CA LEU A 90 -1.16 10.93 1.72
C LEU A 90 -1.39 12.44 1.58
N ALA A 91 -2.08 13.07 2.54
CA ALA A 91 -2.09 14.53 2.57
C ALA A 91 -0.69 15.06 2.92
N PRO A 92 -0.24 16.19 2.34
CA PRO A 92 1.02 16.80 2.70
C PRO A 92 1.09 17.03 4.21
N ALA A 93 2.19 16.63 4.84
CA ALA A 93 2.41 16.94 6.24
C ALA A 93 2.40 18.47 6.38
N ARG A 94 1.62 19.00 7.33
CA ARG A 94 1.82 20.39 7.76
C ARG A 94 3.27 20.47 8.20
N SER A 95 4.07 21.31 7.53
CA SER A 95 5.44 21.55 7.95
C SER A 95 5.37 21.94 9.42
N ARG A 96 5.84 21.07 10.33
CA ARG A 96 6.20 21.54 11.66
C ARG A 96 7.26 22.58 11.35
N ARG A 97 6.95 23.87 11.52
CA ARG A 97 8.00 24.87 11.67
C ARG A 97 8.96 24.22 12.65
N ARG A 98 10.20 23.97 12.21
CA ARG A 98 11.30 23.70 13.14
C ARG A 98 11.09 24.75 14.21
N ARG A 99 10.82 24.34 15.46
CA ARG A 99 10.83 25.31 16.55
C ARG A 99 12.20 25.95 16.43
N ASP A 100 12.21 27.21 16.01
CA ASP A 100 13.42 28.01 15.95
C ASP A 100 14.03 27.84 17.33
N SER A 101 15.16 27.14 17.38
CA SER A 101 16.02 27.12 18.55
C SER A 101 16.69 28.49 18.63
N GLY A 102 15.87 29.53 18.79
CA GLY A 102 16.24 30.82 19.30
C GLY A 102 16.35 30.70 20.81
N ARG A 103 17.37 29.97 21.28
CA ARG A 103 17.98 30.31 22.56
C ARG A 103 19.05 31.34 22.24
N ALA A 104 18.61 32.58 22.08
CA ALA A 104 19.49 33.72 22.29
C ALA A 104 19.78 33.74 23.79
N ASP A 105 20.89 33.12 24.19
CA ASP A 105 21.54 33.49 25.45
C ASP A 105 22.00 34.95 25.28
N GLY A 106 21.30 35.87 25.91
CA GLY A 106 21.78 37.23 26.13
C GLY A 106 21.87 37.52 27.63
N PRO A 107 22.41 38.68 28.05
CA PRO A 107 23.37 39.55 27.38
C PRO A 107 24.76 39.50 28.06
N ALA A 108 25.75 40.07 27.39
CA ALA A 108 26.99 40.50 28.03
C ALA A 108 26.72 41.73 28.92
N GLY A 109 27.21 41.69 30.15
CA GLY A 109 27.32 42.79 31.12
C GLY A 109 27.96 42.19 32.38
N GLY A 110 29.03 42.71 32.96
CA GLY A 110 29.49 44.09 33.05
C GLY A 110 29.80 44.30 34.53
#